data_AF-A0A9Q9CCJ3-F1
#
_entry.id   AF-A0A9Q9CCJ3-F1
#
_cell.length_a   1.000
_cell.length_b   1.000
_cell.length_c   1.000
_cell.angle_alpha   90.00
_cell.angle_beta   90.00
_cell.angle_gamma   90.00
#
_symmetry.space_group_name_H-M   'P 1'
#
loop_
_entity.id
_entity.type
_entity.pdbx_description
1 polymer ?
#
loop_
_entity_poly.entity_id
_entity_poly.type
_entity_poly.pdbx_seq_one_letter_code
_entity_poly.pdbx_strand_id
1 'polypeptide(L)'
;MRITSFNVNGMRSFSKYVMKSYKMRFNEYVKDILRADILCVQETRGNENALGEFHSLRDYVTFTSVNKRSSGRSGVSTVVSKKLYCRGVIHSPFSEEGRSLLTDHGEFKILNLYFPFFDERSEKDKSEVIRFYDEIGAFIRVHEDAIICGDFNAVYSIIDHYQFYNELLRIQSKRRHISKKEEIHEIGRKAKKFVSKTELPYEFYTEDALEAYLFEVQQRKWLKSLIDGGKHVDAYRILHKKPESYTCWNTMLNMRPHNLGTRIDYILIPSGFSHRFKDCNIQPEIYGSDHCPVYVEIDFDVMDDGNNILGKRKNNILDFFGL
;
A
#
# COMPACT_ATOMS: atom_id res chain seq x y z
N MET A 1 2.02 0.99 -19.16
CA MET A 1 1.52 2.02 -18.22
C MET A 1 2.07 1.72 -16.83
N ARG A 2 2.52 2.74 -16.09
CA ARG A 2 3.01 2.59 -14.71
C ARG A 2 1.99 3.11 -13.68
N ILE A 3 1.60 2.23 -12.76
CA ILE A 3 0.79 2.55 -11.59
C ILE A 3 1.71 2.56 -10.37
N THR A 4 1.73 3.66 -9.64
CA THR A 4 2.53 3.83 -8.42
C THR A 4 1.61 4.04 -7.22
N SER A 5 1.93 3.43 -6.07
CA SER A 5 1.29 3.72 -4.78
C SER A 5 2.30 4.33 -3.82
N PHE A 6 1.91 5.37 -3.08
CA PHE A 6 2.79 6.04 -2.14
C PHE A 6 2.03 6.71 -0.98
N ASN A 7 2.22 6.23 0.24
CA ASN A 7 1.84 6.97 1.44
C ASN A 7 2.84 8.13 1.65
N VAL A 8 2.36 9.37 1.53
CA VAL A 8 3.21 10.58 1.57
C VAL A 8 3.21 11.30 2.92
N ASN A 9 2.45 10.82 3.91
CA ASN A 9 2.41 11.39 5.26
C ASN A 9 2.12 12.91 5.28
N GLY A 10 1.25 13.36 4.37
CA GLY A 10 0.83 14.74 4.17
C GLY A 10 1.30 15.34 2.84
N MET A 11 0.39 15.48 1.87
CA MET A 11 0.66 15.89 0.49
C MET A 11 1.33 17.26 0.37
N ARG A 12 0.90 18.25 1.18
CA ARG A 12 1.53 19.59 1.21
C ARG A 12 2.95 19.55 1.75
N SER A 13 3.18 18.79 2.83
CA SER A 13 4.52 18.64 3.42
C SER A 13 5.45 17.93 2.44
N PHE A 14 4.95 16.89 1.78
CA PHE A 14 5.66 16.17 0.74
C PHE A 14 6.00 17.07 -0.46
N SER A 15 5.05 17.88 -0.94
CA SER A 15 5.29 18.85 -2.03
C SER A 15 6.40 19.85 -1.68
N LYS A 16 6.44 20.35 -0.43
CA LYS A 16 7.53 21.20 0.06
C LYS A 16 8.86 20.46 0.09
N TYR A 17 8.87 19.20 0.52
CA TYR A 17 10.07 18.35 0.49
C TYR A 17 10.58 18.16 -0.95
N VAL A 18 9.69 17.84 -1.89
CA VAL A 18 10.01 17.69 -3.32
C VAL A 18 10.66 18.96 -3.86
N MET A 19 10.06 20.13 -3.60
CA MET A 19 10.64 21.41 -4.01
C MET A 19 12.04 21.64 -3.40
N LYS A 20 12.21 21.35 -2.10
CA LYS A 20 13.48 21.58 -1.41
C LYS A 20 14.59 20.65 -1.90
N SER A 21 14.30 19.35 -2.02
CA SER A 21 15.28 18.29 -2.29
C SER A 21 15.53 18.06 -3.78
N TYR A 22 14.51 18.17 -4.61
CA TYR A 22 14.62 17.88 -6.06
C TYR A 22 14.62 19.14 -6.93
N LYS A 23 14.26 20.32 -6.38
CA LYS A 23 14.07 21.57 -7.14
C LYS A 23 13.01 21.44 -8.25
N MET A 24 11.99 20.64 -7.99
CA MET A 24 10.89 20.34 -8.90
C MET A 24 9.56 20.68 -8.25
N ARG A 25 8.52 20.98 -9.04
CA ARG A 25 7.15 20.99 -8.51
C ARG A 25 6.64 19.55 -8.47
N PHE A 26 5.53 19.36 -7.74
CA PHE A 26 4.91 18.04 -7.60
C PHE A 26 4.60 17.40 -8.96
N ASN A 27 4.14 18.18 -9.94
CA ASN A 27 3.87 17.69 -11.29
C ASN A 27 5.10 17.07 -11.97
N GLU A 28 6.25 17.78 -12.02
CA GLU A 28 7.46 17.22 -12.64
C GLU A 28 7.98 16.02 -11.85
N TYR A 29 7.85 16.04 -10.52
CA TYR A 29 8.27 14.92 -9.69
C TYR A 29 7.50 13.63 -9.99
N VAL A 30 6.16 13.70 -10.11
CA VAL A 30 5.33 12.54 -10.48
C VAL A 30 5.73 12.01 -11.87
N LYS A 31 5.98 12.92 -12.82
CA LYS A 31 6.27 12.57 -14.22
C LYS A 31 7.68 12.03 -14.44
N ASP A 32 8.68 12.67 -13.86
CA ASP A 32 10.08 12.46 -14.25
C ASP A 32 10.83 11.59 -13.23
N ILE A 33 10.46 11.67 -11.95
CA ILE A 33 11.07 10.88 -10.87
C ILE A 33 10.30 9.57 -10.64
N LEU A 34 9.00 9.65 -10.36
CA LEU A 34 8.18 8.43 -10.17
C LEU A 34 7.87 7.73 -11.50
N ARG A 35 7.84 8.51 -12.60
CA ARG A 35 7.43 8.05 -13.94
C ARG A 35 6.03 7.44 -13.93
N ALA A 36 5.16 7.96 -13.06
CA ALA A 36 3.83 7.42 -12.85
C ALA A 36 2.86 7.97 -13.91
N ASP A 37 2.14 7.06 -14.56
CA ASP A 37 0.95 7.42 -15.35
C ASP A 37 -0.27 7.60 -14.43
N ILE A 38 -0.35 6.75 -13.40
CA ILE A 38 -1.32 6.85 -12.31
C ILE A 38 -0.57 6.75 -10.98
N LEU A 39 -0.76 7.73 -10.11
CA LEU A 39 -0.21 7.73 -8.75
C LEU A 39 -1.36 7.69 -7.73
N CYS A 40 -1.37 6.65 -6.91
CA CYS A 40 -2.26 6.49 -5.77
C CYS A 40 -1.53 6.96 -4.51
N VAL A 41 -2.02 8.05 -3.92
CA VAL A 41 -1.45 8.68 -2.74
C VAL A 41 -2.31 8.34 -1.53
N GLN A 42 -1.66 7.94 -0.44
CA GLN A 42 -2.28 7.77 0.87
C GLN A 42 -1.76 8.83 1.85
N GLU A 43 -2.54 9.06 2.90
CA GLU A 43 -2.32 10.13 3.89
C GLU A 43 -2.08 11.51 3.25
N THR A 44 -2.97 11.91 2.36
CA THR A 44 -2.87 13.25 1.74
C THR A 44 -3.00 14.36 2.77
N ARG A 45 -3.78 14.13 3.84
CA ARG A 45 -4.01 15.02 4.99
C ARG A 45 -4.36 16.46 4.61
N GLY A 46 -5.64 16.79 4.73
CA GLY A 46 -6.13 18.13 4.50
C GLY A 46 -7.63 18.13 4.25
N ASN A 47 -8.22 19.32 4.19
CA ASN A 47 -9.52 19.52 3.60
C ASN A 47 -9.37 19.87 2.10
N GLU A 48 -10.50 19.94 1.40
CA GLU A 48 -10.56 20.28 -0.04
C GLU A 48 -9.78 21.55 -0.37
N ASN A 49 -9.95 22.62 0.42
CA ASN A 49 -9.26 23.89 0.19
C ASN A 49 -7.74 23.75 0.30
N ALA A 50 -7.25 22.98 1.28
CA ALA A 50 -5.83 22.74 1.47
C ALA A 50 -5.21 21.91 0.35
N LEU A 51 -5.99 21.08 -0.34
CA LEU A 51 -5.52 20.22 -1.42
C LEU A 51 -5.82 20.76 -2.82
N GLY A 52 -6.50 21.91 -2.92
CA GLY A 52 -6.96 22.49 -4.19
C GLY A 52 -5.84 22.72 -5.22
N GLU A 53 -4.61 23.02 -4.79
CA GLU A 53 -3.46 23.17 -5.70
C GLU A 53 -3.07 21.87 -6.43
N PHE A 54 -3.50 20.71 -5.91
CA PHE A 54 -3.21 19.39 -6.49
C PHE A 54 -4.34 18.85 -7.36
N HIS A 55 -5.53 19.45 -7.37
CA HIS A 55 -6.70 18.94 -8.10
C HIS A 55 -6.49 18.92 -9.62
N SER A 56 -5.82 19.94 -10.16
CA SER A 56 -5.47 20.03 -11.58
C SER A 56 -4.02 20.46 -11.73
N LEU A 57 -3.16 19.48 -11.95
CA LEU A 57 -1.75 19.71 -12.28
C LEU A 57 -1.62 19.97 -13.80
N ARG A 58 -0.41 20.32 -14.26
CA ARG A 58 -0.16 20.57 -15.69
C ARG A 58 -0.48 19.32 -16.51
N ASP A 59 0.16 18.21 -16.16
CA ASP A 59 0.10 16.93 -16.89
C ASP A 59 -0.95 15.95 -16.33
N TYR A 60 -1.56 16.24 -15.17
CA TYR A 60 -2.44 15.31 -14.45
C TYR A 60 -3.76 15.94 -13.96
N VAL A 61 -4.77 15.11 -13.76
CA VAL A 61 -5.98 15.41 -12.99
C VAL A 61 -6.01 14.54 -11.74
N THR A 62 -6.45 15.10 -10.62
CA THR A 62 -6.45 14.39 -9.33
C THR A 62 -7.86 14.24 -8.81
N PHE A 63 -8.21 13.01 -8.45
CA PHE A 63 -9.41 12.70 -7.68
C PHE A 63 -9.03 12.53 -6.23
N THR A 64 -9.80 13.10 -5.31
CA THR A 64 -9.47 13.09 -3.89
C THR A 64 -10.67 12.68 -3.06
N SER A 65 -10.42 11.81 -2.08
CA SER A 65 -11.33 11.52 -0.98
C SER A 65 -10.68 12.05 0.30
N VAL A 66 -11.24 13.11 0.87
CA VAL A 66 -10.78 13.71 2.13
C VAL A 66 -11.60 13.19 3.30
N ASN A 67 -11.00 13.20 4.50
CA ASN A 67 -11.74 12.95 5.72
C ASN A 67 -12.59 14.17 6.08
N LYS A 68 -13.92 14.04 5.97
CA LYS A 68 -14.86 15.14 6.24
C LYS A 68 -15.08 15.41 7.72
N ARG A 69 -14.73 14.47 8.60
CA ARG A 69 -14.91 14.60 10.07
C ARG A 69 -13.68 15.16 10.77
N SER A 70 -12.49 14.86 10.27
CA SER A 70 -11.22 15.31 10.84
C SER A 70 -10.17 15.53 9.74
N SER A 71 -10.04 16.77 9.29
CA SER A 71 -9.27 17.23 8.11
C SER A 71 -7.74 17.13 8.23
N GLY A 72 -7.22 16.22 9.05
CA GLY A 72 -5.77 16.00 9.23
C GLY A 72 -5.36 14.57 9.58
N ARG A 73 -6.31 13.61 9.64
CA ARG A 73 -6.01 12.23 10.06
C ARG A 73 -5.82 11.24 8.91
N SER A 74 -6.43 11.48 7.77
CA SER A 74 -6.41 10.58 6.60
C SER A 74 -6.66 11.39 5.32
N GLY A 75 -6.87 10.69 4.21
CA GLY A 75 -7.11 11.23 2.88
C GLY A 75 -6.38 10.40 1.84
N VAL A 76 -7.03 10.14 0.72
CA VAL A 76 -6.44 9.43 -0.42
C VAL A 76 -6.68 10.24 -1.70
N SER A 77 -5.71 10.23 -2.60
CA SER A 77 -5.82 10.86 -3.91
C SER A 77 -5.33 9.94 -5.01
N THR A 78 -6.03 9.91 -6.14
CA THR A 78 -5.58 9.22 -7.36
C THR A 78 -5.28 10.28 -8.41
N VAL A 79 -3.99 10.45 -8.70
CA VAL A 79 -3.44 11.40 -9.67
C VAL A 79 -3.30 10.67 -11.01
N VAL A 80 -4.03 11.11 -12.02
CA VAL A 80 -4.16 10.42 -13.32
C VAL A 80 -3.60 11.31 -14.43
N SER A 81 -2.70 10.75 -15.24
CA SER A 81 -2.17 11.44 -16.42
C SER A 81 -3.31 11.86 -17.34
N LYS A 82 -3.29 13.12 -17.82
CA LYS A 82 -4.30 13.65 -18.76
C LYS A 82 -4.32 12.92 -20.10
N LYS A 83 -3.33 12.07 -20.37
CA LYS A 83 -3.27 11.19 -21.55
C LYS A 83 -4.09 9.91 -21.39
N LEU A 84 -4.61 9.64 -20.20
CA LEU A 84 -5.39 8.44 -19.90
C LEU A 84 -6.87 8.80 -19.72
N TYR A 85 -7.72 7.85 -20.10
CA TYR A 85 -9.14 7.91 -19.80
C TYR A 85 -9.39 7.60 -18.32
N CYS A 86 -10.26 8.40 -17.72
CA CYS A 86 -10.88 8.11 -16.43
C CYS A 86 -12.33 8.58 -16.52
N ARG A 87 -13.28 7.66 -16.41
CA ARG A 87 -14.71 7.97 -16.39
C ARG A 87 -15.07 8.81 -15.17
N GLY A 88 -14.36 8.60 -14.05
CA GLY A 88 -14.60 9.29 -12.80
C GLY A 88 -14.45 8.35 -11.62
N VAL A 89 -15.15 8.69 -10.54
CA VAL A 89 -15.09 8.00 -9.25
C VAL A 89 -16.36 7.18 -9.04
N ILE A 90 -16.21 5.95 -8.55
CA ILE A 90 -17.30 5.11 -8.07
C ILE A 90 -17.33 5.22 -6.54
N HIS A 91 -18.52 5.36 -5.96
CA HIS A 91 -18.66 5.46 -4.51
C HIS A 91 -18.17 4.16 -3.83
N SER A 92 -17.30 4.31 -2.83
CA SER A 92 -16.70 3.22 -2.08
C SER A 92 -16.90 3.42 -0.56
N PRO A 93 -17.01 2.35 0.25
CA PRO A 93 -17.06 2.46 1.71
C PRO A 93 -15.86 3.22 2.25
N PHE A 94 -16.05 4.06 3.26
CA PHE A 94 -15.00 4.90 3.87
C PHE A 94 -14.44 6.03 2.99
N SER A 95 -15.10 6.39 1.89
CA SER A 95 -14.73 7.58 1.09
C SER A 95 -14.89 8.89 1.88
N GLU A 96 -15.86 8.97 2.79
CA GLU A 96 -16.09 10.12 3.67
C GLU A 96 -15.05 10.22 4.80
N GLU A 97 -14.42 9.10 5.12
CA GLU A 97 -13.32 9.01 6.08
C GLU A 97 -11.95 9.22 5.42
N GLY A 98 -11.90 9.45 4.10
CA GLY A 98 -10.64 9.63 3.38
C GLY A 98 -9.78 8.37 3.32
N ARG A 99 -10.40 7.18 3.29
CA ARG A 99 -9.67 5.89 3.32
C ARG A 99 -9.82 5.05 2.06
N SER A 100 -10.73 5.40 1.17
CA SER A 100 -10.93 4.67 -0.07
C SER A 100 -11.29 5.63 -1.21
N LEU A 101 -10.83 5.27 -2.40
CA LEU A 101 -11.20 5.95 -3.64
C LEU A 101 -11.11 4.95 -4.80
N LEU A 102 -12.25 4.67 -5.44
CA LEU A 102 -12.31 3.83 -6.63
C LEU A 102 -12.40 4.70 -7.89
N THR A 103 -11.40 4.65 -8.76
CA THR A 103 -11.42 5.31 -10.08
C THR A 103 -11.69 4.31 -11.20
N ASP A 104 -12.59 4.66 -12.12
CA ASP A 104 -12.97 3.85 -13.28
C ASP A 104 -12.23 4.32 -14.54
N HIS A 105 -11.36 3.47 -15.09
CA HIS A 105 -10.54 3.76 -16.27
C HIS A 105 -11.07 3.07 -17.54
N GLY A 106 -12.30 2.55 -17.52
CA GLY A 106 -12.91 1.81 -18.62
C GLY A 106 -12.52 0.33 -18.59
N GLU A 107 -11.31 -0.01 -19.01
CA GLU A 107 -10.85 -1.41 -19.05
C GLU A 107 -10.51 -2.00 -17.68
N PHE A 108 -10.19 -1.13 -16.73
CA PHE A 108 -9.82 -1.53 -15.37
C PHE A 108 -10.29 -0.46 -14.39
N LYS A 109 -10.30 -0.83 -13.12
CA LYS A 109 -10.56 0.09 -12.01
C LYS A 109 -9.37 0.08 -11.07
N ILE A 110 -9.14 1.18 -10.36
CA ILE A 110 -8.13 1.24 -9.30
C ILE A 110 -8.81 1.62 -8.00
N LEU A 111 -8.71 0.73 -7.01
CA LEU A 111 -9.11 0.97 -5.63
C LEU A 111 -7.90 1.39 -4.82
N ASN A 112 -7.79 2.69 -4.55
CA ASN A 112 -6.77 3.27 -3.66
C ASN A 112 -7.26 3.22 -2.21
N LEU A 113 -6.52 2.54 -1.32
CA LEU A 113 -6.88 2.29 0.07
C LEU A 113 -5.86 2.82 1.07
N TYR A 114 -6.36 3.31 2.19
CA TYR A 114 -5.58 3.60 3.39
C TYR A 114 -6.22 2.92 4.60
N PHE A 115 -5.68 1.76 4.97
CA PHE A 115 -6.19 0.96 6.08
C PHE A 115 -5.93 1.66 7.41
N PRO A 116 -6.83 1.56 8.40
CA PRO A 116 -6.59 2.11 9.72
C PRO A 116 -5.43 1.38 10.40
N PHE A 117 -4.48 2.16 10.91
CA PHE A 117 -3.49 1.64 11.84
C PHE A 117 -4.20 1.13 13.11
N PHE A 118 -3.83 -0.06 13.57
CA PHE A 118 -4.37 -0.68 14.76
C PHE A 118 -3.25 -0.95 15.75
N ASP A 119 -3.23 -0.24 16.89
CA ASP A 119 -2.35 -0.59 18.00
C ASP A 119 -2.95 -1.79 18.72
N GLU A 120 -2.29 -2.93 18.61
CA GLU A 120 -2.70 -4.21 19.22
C GLU A 120 -2.85 -4.13 20.74
N ARG A 121 -2.29 -3.08 21.38
CA ARG A 121 -2.41 -2.81 22.82
C ARG A 121 -3.63 -1.97 23.19
N SER A 122 -4.37 -1.43 22.22
CA SER A 122 -5.56 -0.59 22.41
C SER A 122 -6.85 -1.40 22.20
N GLU A 123 -7.72 -1.42 23.20
CA GLU A 123 -9.06 -2.01 23.09
C GLU A 123 -10.07 -1.07 22.40
N LYS A 124 -9.78 0.24 22.32
CA LYS A 124 -10.74 1.26 21.87
C LYS A 124 -11.06 1.21 20.37
N ASP A 125 -10.15 0.66 19.56
CA ASP A 125 -10.20 0.81 18.11
C ASP A 125 -10.68 -0.47 17.39
N LYS A 126 -10.91 -1.56 18.13
CA LYS A 126 -11.17 -2.88 17.53
C LYS A 126 -12.44 -2.93 16.67
N SER A 127 -13.55 -2.37 17.14
CA SER A 127 -14.83 -2.46 16.42
C SER A 127 -14.84 -1.66 15.13
N GLU A 128 -14.23 -0.46 15.11
CA GLU A 128 -14.15 0.36 13.90
C GLU A 128 -13.21 -0.25 12.86
N VAL A 129 -12.09 -0.80 13.33
CA VAL A 129 -11.13 -1.51 12.49
C VAL A 129 -11.75 -2.76 11.90
N ILE A 130 -12.48 -3.56 12.68
CA ILE A 130 -13.20 -4.75 12.18
C ILE A 130 -14.25 -4.34 11.13
N ARG A 131 -15.06 -3.31 11.41
CA ARG A 131 -16.03 -2.76 10.45
C ARG A 131 -15.36 -2.39 9.13
N PHE A 132 -14.18 -1.77 9.20
CA PHE A 132 -13.40 -1.41 8.02
C PHE A 132 -13.08 -2.65 7.16
N TYR A 133 -12.51 -3.68 7.76
CA TYR A 133 -12.12 -4.91 7.05
C TYR A 133 -13.31 -5.66 6.45
N ASP A 134 -14.44 -5.70 7.14
CA ASP A 134 -15.64 -6.41 6.67
C ASP A 134 -16.28 -5.70 5.47
N GLU A 135 -16.53 -4.40 5.59
CA GLU A 135 -17.16 -3.60 4.53
C GLU A 135 -16.25 -3.47 3.31
N ILE A 136 -14.95 -3.23 3.51
CA ILE A 136 -14.01 -3.14 2.37
C ILE A 136 -13.81 -4.50 1.70
N GLY A 137 -13.81 -5.59 2.47
CA GLY A 137 -13.74 -6.95 1.94
C GLY A 137 -14.98 -7.28 1.10
N ALA A 138 -16.18 -6.86 1.54
CA ALA A 138 -17.40 -7.01 0.75
C ALA A 138 -17.34 -6.21 -0.55
N PHE A 139 -16.84 -4.98 -0.49
CA PHE A 139 -16.68 -4.13 -1.67
C PHE A 139 -15.68 -4.70 -2.68
N ILE A 140 -14.54 -5.20 -2.21
CA ILE A 140 -13.53 -5.87 -3.06
C ILE A 140 -14.11 -7.11 -3.75
N ARG A 141 -15.00 -7.86 -3.10
CA ARG A 141 -15.66 -9.01 -3.74
C ARG A 141 -16.59 -8.60 -4.89
N VAL A 142 -17.21 -7.43 -4.82
CA VAL A 142 -18.05 -6.88 -5.90
C VAL A 142 -17.20 -6.31 -7.03
N HIS A 143 -16.03 -5.74 -6.69
CA HIS A 143 -15.07 -5.17 -7.62
C HIS A 143 -13.81 -6.04 -7.74
N GLU A 144 -13.99 -7.34 -7.93
CA GLU A 144 -12.88 -8.31 -7.98
C GLU A 144 -11.95 -8.13 -9.20
N ASP A 145 -12.37 -7.31 -10.16
CA ASP A 145 -11.62 -6.91 -11.35
C ASP A 145 -10.79 -5.63 -11.13
N ALA A 146 -10.84 -5.03 -9.95
CA ALA A 146 -10.11 -3.82 -9.63
C ALA A 146 -8.65 -4.13 -9.24
N ILE A 147 -7.72 -3.29 -9.70
CA ILE A 147 -6.38 -3.23 -9.11
C ILE A 147 -6.52 -2.56 -7.75
N ILE A 148 -6.03 -3.20 -6.70
CA ILE A 148 -6.08 -2.68 -5.33
C ILE A 148 -4.69 -2.18 -4.98
N CYS A 149 -4.57 -0.97 -4.46
CA CYS A 149 -3.28 -0.45 -4.02
C CYS A 149 -3.40 0.41 -2.79
N GLY A 150 -2.30 0.53 -2.06
CA GLY A 150 -2.22 1.45 -0.94
C GLY A 150 -1.43 0.92 0.24
N ASP A 151 -1.64 1.57 1.36
CA ASP A 151 -1.05 1.22 2.65
C ASP A 151 -2.06 0.37 3.43
N PHE A 152 -1.70 -0.91 3.59
CA PHE A 152 -2.52 -1.92 4.23
C PHE A 152 -2.33 -1.95 5.76
N ASN A 153 -1.33 -1.24 6.30
CA ASN A 153 -0.97 -1.31 7.72
C ASN A 153 -0.82 -2.77 8.24
N ALA A 154 -0.48 -3.70 7.35
CA ALA A 154 -0.39 -5.12 7.63
C ALA A 154 0.70 -5.76 6.76
N VAL A 155 1.40 -6.74 7.32
CA VAL A 155 2.40 -7.54 6.60
C VAL A 155 1.77 -8.88 6.19
N TYR A 156 2.09 -9.34 4.98
CA TYR A 156 1.56 -10.59 4.45
C TYR A 156 2.36 -11.82 4.89
N SER A 157 3.68 -11.70 5.08
CA SER A 157 4.54 -12.85 5.40
C SER A 157 5.65 -12.52 6.39
N ILE A 158 6.31 -13.53 6.96
CA ILE A 158 7.43 -13.36 7.91
C ILE A 158 8.54 -12.48 7.32
N ILE A 159 8.86 -12.68 6.04
CA ILE A 159 9.92 -11.95 5.36
C ILE A 159 9.57 -10.49 5.04
N ASP A 160 8.33 -10.07 5.28
CA ASP A 160 7.84 -8.70 5.13
C ASP A 160 8.02 -7.85 6.40
N HIS A 161 8.59 -8.41 7.47
CA HIS A 161 8.79 -7.70 8.74
C HIS A 161 10.16 -8.04 9.35
N TYR A 162 11.03 -7.04 9.52
CA TYR A 162 12.42 -7.29 9.93
C TYR A 162 12.57 -8.06 11.25
N GLN A 163 11.75 -7.76 12.27
CA GLN A 163 11.79 -8.48 13.54
C GLN A 163 11.43 -9.97 13.40
N PHE A 164 10.40 -10.29 12.60
CA PHE A 164 10.00 -11.67 12.33
C PHE A 164 11.05 -12.37 11.47
N TYR A 165 11.60 -11.70 10.46
CA TYR A 165 12.65 -12.27 9.63
C TYR A 165 13.94 -12.56 10.43
N ASN A 166 14.37 -11.65 11.31
CA ASN A 166 15.52 -11.87 12.19
C ASN A 166 15.29 -13.07 13.12
N GLU A 167 14.07 -13.23 13.64
CA GLU A 167 13.73 -14.36 14.49
C GLU A 167 13.70 -15.67 13.70
N LEU A 168 13.23 -15.66 12.45
CA LEU A 168 13.31 -16.80 11.54
C LEU A 168 14.77 -17.23 11.32
N LEU A 169 15.68 -16.29 11.04
CA LEU A 169 17.12 -16.59 10.90
C LEU A 169 17.69 -17.20 12.18
N ARG A 170 17.27 -16.72 13.36
CA ARG A 170 17.68 -17.27 14.65
C ARG A 170 17.19 -18.70 14.87
N ILE A 171 15.94 -19.01 14.50
CA ILE A 171 15.39 -20.38 14.57
C ILE A 171 16.20 -21.30 13.64
N GLN A 172 16.45 -20.86 12.41
CA GLN A 172 17.16 -21.65 11.40
C GLN A 172 18.63 -21.89 11.77
N SER A 173 19.30 -20.93 12.42
CA SER A 173 20.67 -21.11 12.91
C SER A 173 20.74 -22.08 14.10
N LYS A 174 19.79 -22.04 15.04
CA LYS A 174 19.74 -22.97 16.18
C LYS A 174 19.37 -24.40 15.77
N ARG A 175 18.48 -24.60 14.79
CA ARG A 175 18.16 -25.93 14.24
C ARG A 175 19.41 -26.72 13.79
N ARG A 176 20.48 -26.03 13.39
CA ARG A 176 21.75 -26.65 13.01
C ARG A 176 22.57 -27.18 14.20
N HIS A 177 22.21 -26.84 15.45
CA HIS A 177 22.99 -27.11 16.66
C HIS A 177 22.23 -27.82 17.80
N ILE A 178 20.97 -28.23 17.61
CA ILE A 178 20.18 -28.83 18.69
C ILE A 178 20.52 -30.32 18.85
N SER A 179 21.15 -30.65 19.99
CA SER A 179 21.12 -31.99 20.58
C SER A 179 19.75 -32.24 21.25
N LYS A 180 19.25 -33.47 21.17
CA LYS A 180 17.87 -33.96 21.39
C LYS A 180 17.13 -33.68 22.73
N LYS A 181 17.51 -32.69 23.54
CA LYS A 181 16.84 -32.42 24.83
C LYS A 181 16.63 -30.93 25.09
N GLU A 182 15.58 -30.36 24.51
CA GLU A 182 14.93 -29.19 25.10
C GLU A 182 13.43 -29.43 25.11
N GLU A 183 12.81 -29.25 26.26
CA GLU A 183 11.36 -29.32 26.46
C GLU A 183 10.69 -28.27 25.58
N ILE A 184 9.97 -28.73 24.56
CA ILE A 184 9.15 -27.88 23.73
C ILE A 184 7.97 -27.42 24.60
N HIS A 185 7.95 -26.14 24.98
CA HIS A 185 6.77 -25.52 25.57
C HIS A 185 5.56 -25.73 24.65
N GLU A 186 4.38 -26.04 25.21
CA GLU A 186 3.15 -26.42 24.46
C GLU A 186 2.77 -25.46 23.31
N ILE A 187 3.11 -24.17 23.42
CA ILE A 187 2.80 -23.13 22.42
C ILE A 187 3.98 -22.74 21.51
N GLY A 188 5.15 -23.38 21.64
CA GLY A 188 6.32 -23.14 20.77
C GLY A 188 6.98 -21.75 20.90
N ARG A 189 6.65 -20.97 21.94
CA ARG A 189 7.25 -19.65 22.24
C ARG A 189 7.49 -19.42 23.74
N LYS A 190 8.42 -18.52 24.07
CA LYS A 190 8.77 -18.10 25.44
C LYS A 190 8.89 -16.58 25.54
N ALA A 191 8.27 -15.98 26.56
CA ALA A 191 8.35 -14.53 26.79
C ALA A 191 9.77 -14.10 27.19
N LYS A 192 10.24 -12.98 26.63
CA LYS A 192 11.53 -12.37 27.00
C LYS A 192 11.37 -11.53 28.27
N LYS A 193 12.39 -11.55 29.13
CA LYS A 193 12.42 -10.74 30.37
C LYS A 193 12.60 -9.24 30.08
N PHE A 194 13.35 -8.90 29.04
CA PHE A 194 13.60 -7.54 28.59
C PHE A 194 13.38 -7.50 27.09
N VAL A 195 12.60 -6.53 26.62
CA VAL A 195 12.23 -6.39 25.20
C VAL A 195 12.60 -4.97 24.78
N SER A 196 13.54 -4.85 23.85
CA SER A 196 13.82 -3.57 23.22
C SER A 196 12.72 -3.22 22.20
N LYS A 197 12.63 -1.94 21.80
CA LYS A 197 11.69 -1.51 20.74
C LYS A 197 11.97 -2.18 19.38
N THR A 198 13.12 -2.84 19.23
CA THR A 198 13.58 -3.43 17.98
C THR A 198 13.49 -4.96 17.98
N GLU A 199 12.82 -5.56 18.95
CA GLU A 199 12.68 -7.00 19.07
C GLU A 199 11.24 -7.45 19.28
N LEU A 200 10.95 -8.70 18.89
CA LEU A 200 9.72 -9.37 19.30
C LEU A 200 9.71 -9.63 20.81
N PRO A 201 8.52 -9.60 21.46
CA PRO A 201 8.39 -9.84 22.90
C PRO A 201 8.59 -11.31 23.30
N TYR A 202 8.63 -12.22 22.33
CA TYR A 202 8.84 -13.65 22.53
C TYR A 202 10.06 -14.14 21.76
N GLU A 203 10.67 -15.22 22.26
CA GLU A 203 11.52 -16.12 21.51
C GLU A 203 10.70 -17.33 21.03
N PHE A 204 10.94 -17.77 19.80
CA PHE A 204 10.22 -18.86 19.16
C PHE A 204 11.13 -20.09 18.92
N TYR A 205 10.55 -21.28 19.03
CA TYR A 205 11.29 -22.54 18.87
C TYR A 205 11.07 -23.19 17.49
N THR A 206 9.98 -22.86 16.82
CA THR A 206 9.64 -23.38 15.49
C THR A 206 9.19 -22.25 14.55
N GLU A 207 9.33 -22.49 13.24
CA GLU A 207 8.81 -21.57 12.22
C GLU A 207 7.29 -21.47 12.30
N ASP A 208 6.59 -22.59 12.52
CA ASP A 208 5.13 -22.63 12.68
C ASP A 208 4.64 -21.78 13.86
N ALA A 209 5.36 -21.78 15.00
CA ALA A 209 4.98 -20.95 16.14
C ALA A 209 5.19 -19.45 15.86
N LEU A 210 6.25 -19.10 15.11
CA LEU A 210 6.50 -17.73 14.67
C LEU A 210 5.45 -17.26 13.66
N GLU A 211 5.07 -18.12 12.72
CA GLU A 211 4.02 -17.85 11.73
C GLU A 211 2.65 -17.70 12.40
N ALA A 212 2.30 -18.61 13.30
CA ALA A 212 1.07 -18.53 14.08
C ALA A 212 1.00 -17.20 14.85
N TYR A 213 2.12 -16.76 15.45
CA TYR A 213 2.19 -15.46 16.13
C TYR A 213 2.04 -14.28 15.18
N LEU A 214 2.68 -14.31 14.01
CA LEU A 214 2.55 -13.26 13.00
C LEU A 214 1.07 -13.02 12.69
N PHE A 215 0.30 -14.09 12.56
CA PHE A 215 -1.12 -14.05 12.24
C PHE A 215 -2.02 -14.10 13.46
N GLU A 216 -1.60 -13.86 14.71
CA GLU A 216 -2.55 -13.67 15.82
C GLU A 216 -3.43 -12.43 15.60
N VAL A 217 -2.95 -11.50 14.78
CA VAL A 217 -3.51 -10.16 14.58
C VAL A 217 -4.45 -10.11 13.37
N GLN A 218 -5.63 -9.52 13.55
CA GLN A 218 -6.73 -9.59 12.58
C GLN A 218 -6.39 -8.99 11.22
N GLN A 219 -5.71 -7.83 11.17
CA GLN A 219 -5.35 -7.22 9.88
C GLN A 219 -4.47 -8.11 9.00
N ARG A 220 -3.54 -8.86 9.61
CA ARG A 220 -2.64 -9.77 8.89
C ARG A 220 -3.38 -11.03 8.45
N LYS A 221 -4.28 -11.57 9.28
CA LYS A 221 -5.17 -12.68 8.89
C LYS A 221 -6.03 -12.30 7.69
N TRP A 222 -6.61 -11.10 7.72
CA TRP A 222 -7.46 -10.61 6.62
C TRP A 222 -6.66 -10.47 5.33
N LEU A 223 -5.48 -9.82 5.38
CA LEU A 223 -4.62 -9.66 4.21
C LEU A 223 -4.17 -11.02 3.66
N LYS A 224 -3.79 -11.94 4.54
CA LYS A 224 -3.47 -13.32 4.17
C LYS A 224 -4.64 -13.99 3.45
N SER A 225 -5.86 -13.91 4.00
CA SER A 225 -7.04 -14.49 3.38
C SER A 225 -7.36 -13.88 2.02
N LEU A 226 -7.12 -12.58 1.82
CA LEU A 226 -7.34 -11.91 0.54
C LEU A 226 -6.38 -12.44 -0.54
N ILE A 227 -5.09 -12.51 -0.21
CA ILE A 227 -4.04 -12.93 -1.14
C ILE A 227 -4.09 -14.45 -1.39
N ASP A 228 -4.21 -15.27 -0.33
CA ASP A 228 -4.32 -16.73 -0.43
C ASP A 228 -5.60 -17.17 -1.15
N GLY A 229 -6.65 -16.35 -1.09
CA GLY A 229 -7.89 -16.57 -1.84
C GLY A 229 -7.69 -16.56 -3.37
N GLY A 230 -6.54 -16.06 -3.86
CA GLY A 230 -6.10 -16.25 -5.24
C GLY A 230 -6.85 -15.42 -6.29
N LYS A 231 -7.80 -14.57 -5.91
CA LYS A 231 -8.46 -13.62 -6.82
C LYS A 231 -7.58 -12.42 -7.16
N HIS A 232 -6.73 -12.02 -6.22
CA HIS A 232 -5.73 -10.98 -6.41
C HIS A 232 -4.35 -11.54 -6.09
N VAL A 233 -3.35 -11.09 -6.84
CA VAL A 233 -1.95 -11.45 -6.67
C VAL A 233 -1.17 -10.21 -6.25
N ASP A 234 -0.32 -10.37 -5.24
CA ASP A 234 0.66 -9.36 -4.86
C ASP A 234 1.69 -9.15 -5.99
N ALA A 235 1.60 -8.02 -6.68
CA ALA A 235 2.42 -7.73 -7.86
C ALA A 235 3.91 -7.83 -7.55
N TYR A 236 4.35 -7.31 -6.39
CA TYR A 236 5.76 -7.34 -5.99
C TYR A 236 6.27 -8.78 -5.88
N ARG A 237 5.45 -9.64 -5.28
CA ARG A 237 5.79 -11.05 -5.06
C ARG A 237 5.71 -11.88 -6.33
N ILE A 238 5.24 -11.37 -7.47
CA ILE A 238 5.36 -12.07 -8.76
C ILE A 238 6.84 -12.24 -9.12
N LEU A 239 7.63 -11.15 -9.04
CA LEU A 239 9.05 -11.15 -9.42
C LEU A 239 10.00 -11.31 -8.23
N HIS A 240 9.65 -10.80 -7.05
CA HIS A 240 10.58 -10.67 -5.94
C HIS A 240 10.20 -11.59 -4.77
N LYS A 241 10.95 -12.69 -4.60
CA LYS A 241 10.76 -13.64 -3.49
C LYS A 241 11.72 -13.43 -2.32
N LYS A 242 12.63 -12.46 -2.43
CA LYS A 242 13.65 -12.18 -1.42
C LYS A 242 13.07 -11.49 -0.17
N PRO A 243 13.69 -11.65 1.00
CA PRO A 243 13.37 -10.88 2.20
C PRO A 243 13.87 -9.43 2.08
N GLU A 244 13.78 -8.67 3.18
CA GLU A 244 14.40 -7.35 3.32
C GLU A 244 13.92 -6.28 2.33
N SER A 245 12.73 -6.50 1.77
CA SER A 245 12.11 -5.63 0.79
C SER A 245 11.00 -4.84 1.47
N TYR A 246 11.39 -3.83 2.24
CA TYR A 246 10.48 -3.05 3.08
C TYR A 246 10.03 -1.76 2.39
N THR A 247 8.88 -1.25 2.82
CA THR A 247 8.28 -0.03 2.28
C THR A 247 8.05 1.04 3.34
N CYS A 248 8.07 0.70 4.63
CA CYS A 248 7.90 1.64 5.74
C CYS A 248 8.95 1.41 6.84
N TRP A 249 9.48 2.51 7.40
CA TRP A 249 10.50 2.49 8.46
C TRP A 249 10.20 3.51 9.56
N ASN A 250 10.47 3.12 10.81
CA ASN A 250 10.34 4.04 11.93
C ASN A 250 11.39 5.16 11.86
N THR A 251 10.92 6.39 11.62
CA THR A 251 11.78 7.59 11.50
C THR A 251 12.36 8.04 12.83
N MET A 252 11.64 7.89 13.93
CA MET A 252 12.10 8.26 15.28
C MET A 252 13.30 7.42 15.73
N LEU A 253 13.39 6.18 15.24
CA LEU A 253 14.50 5.26 15.51
C LEU A 253 15.54 5.23 14.39
N ASN A 254 15.39 6.07 13.36
CA ASN A 254 16.28 6.14 12.19
C ASN A 254 16.57 4.75 11.57
N MET A 255 15.51 3.98 11.33
CA MET A 255 15.64 2.57 10.93
C MET A 255 15.94 2.34 9.44
N ARG A 256 15.60 3.31 8.58
CA ARG A 256 15.72 3.18 7.11
C ARG A 256 17.16 2.93 6.63
N PRO A 257 18.20 3.63 7.12
CA PRO A 257 19.59 3.36 6.71
C PRO A 257 20.09 1.94 7.03
N HIS A 258 19.49 1.27 8.02
CA HIS A 258 19.82 -0.10 8.42
C HIS A 258 18.86 -1.14 7.81
N ASN A 259 17.93 -0.69 6.97
CA ASN A 259 16.87 -1.49 6.38
C ASN A 259 16.05 -2.29 7.41
N LEU A 260 15.77 -1.71 8.59
CA LEU A 260 14.94 -2.34 9.62
C LEU A 260 13.48 -1.89 9.45
N GLY A 261 12.78 -2.48 8.49
CA GLY A 261 11.45 -2.00 8.07
C GLY A 261 10.36 -3.07 8.02
N THR A 262 9.22 -2.65 7.49
CA THR A 262 8.07 -3.52 7.17
C THR A 262 7.58 -3.26 5.76
N ARG A 263 7.05 -4.28 5.08
CA ARG A 263 6.37 -4.13 3.78
C ARG A 263 4.87 -4.09 4.02
N ILE A 264 4.32 -2.88 4.00
CA ILE A 264 2.90 -2.61 4.27
C ILE A 264 2.20 -1.92 3.09
N ASP A 265 2.96 -1.53 2.07
CA ASP A 265 2.44 -0.91 0.85
C ASP A 265 2.37 -1.96 -0.27
N TYR A 266 1.19 -2.15 -0.85
CA TYR A 266 0.92 -3.20 -1.83
C TYR A 266 0.28 -2.63 -3.10
N ILE A 267 0.54 -3.32 -4.21
CA ILE A 267 -0.32 -3.29 -5.40
C ILE A 267 -0.73 -4.73 -5.66
N LEU A 268 -2.00 -5.03 -5.46
CA LEU A 268 -2.62 -6.32 -5.74
C LEU A 268 -3.33 -6.23 -7.10
N ILE A 269 -2.93 -7.07 -8.04
CA ILE A 269 -3.54 -7.14 -9.37
C ILE A 269 -4.55 -8.30 -9.41
N PRO A 270 -5.70 -8.16 -10.09
CA PRO A 270 -6.58 -9.29 -10.35
C PRO A 270 -5.80 -10.41 -11.05
N SER A 271 -6.04 -11.67 -10.69
CA SER A 271 -5.30 -12.81 -11.25
C SER A 271 -5.43 -12.92 -12.78
N GLY A 272 -6.56 -12.44 -13.33
CA GLY A 272 -6.78 -12.34 -14.77
C GLY A 272 -5.84 -11.36 -15.49
N PHE A 273 -5.19 -10.44 -14.78
CA PHE A 273 -4.28 -9.44 -15.36
C PHE A 273 -2.83 -9.94 -15.47
N SER A 274 -2.58 -11.21 -15.12
CA SER A 274 -1.23 -11.80 -15.18
C SER A 274 -0.58 -11.69 -16.56
N HIS A 275 -1.33 -11.84 -17.65
CA HIS A 275 -0.83 -11.68 -19.03
C HIS A 275 -0.45 -10.23 -19.39
N ARG A 276 -0.97 -9.25 -18.65
CA ARG A 276 -0.70 -7.83 -18.83
C ARG A 276 0.48 -7.35 -17.99
N PHE A 277 0.89 -8.11 -16.98
CA PHE A 277 1.99 -7.74 -16.10
C PHE A 277 3.32 -7.64 -16.87
N LYS A 278 4.10 -6.58 -16.62
CA LYS A 278 5.43 -6.39 -17.22
C LYS A 278 6.54 -6.31 -16.18
N ASP A 279 6.39 -5.43 -15.19
CA ASP A 279 7.42 -5.21 -14.18
C ASP A 279 6.81 -4.72 -12.86
N CYS A 280 7.57 -4.79 -11.77
CA CYS A 280 7.21 -4.20 -10.49
C CYS A 280 8.45 -3.98 -9.63
N ASN A 281 8.43 -2.97 -8.77
CA ASN A 281 9.45 -2.81 -7.75
C ASN A 281 9.01 -1.90 -6.60
N ILE A 282 9.84 -1.87 -5.56
CA ILE A 282 9.84 -0.85 -4.51
C ILE A 282 10.95 0.17 -4.78
N GLN A 283 10.84 1.38 -4.26
CA GLN A 283 11.82 2.46 -4.48
C GLN A 283 12.37 3.01 -3.15
N PRO A 284 13.09 2.20 -2.34
CA PRO A 284 13.56 2.55 -1.01
C PRO A 284 14.56 3.73 -0.97
N GLU A 285 15.09 4.14 -2.11
CA GLU A 285 15.90 5.34 -2.28
C GLU A 285 15.09 6.64 -2.32
N ILE A 286 13.77 6.57 -2.53
CA ILE A 286 12.89 7.74 -2.59
C ILE A 286 12.39 8.13 -1.19
N TYR A 287 12.94 9.23 -0.68
CA TYR A 287 12.59 9.81 0.62
C TYR A 287 11.44 10.84 0.53
N GLY A 288 11.09 11.43 1.68
CA GLY A 288 10.02 12.43 1.82
C GLY A 288 8.86 11.97 2.68
N SER A 289 8.78 10.66 2.91
CA SER A 289 7.87 9.97 3.82
C SER A 289 8.66 8.91 4.60
N ASP A 290 8.10 8.42 5.70
CA ASP A 290 8.50 7.17 6.35
C ASP A 290 8.23 5.94 5.48
N HIS A 291 7.41 6.11 4.44
CA HIS A 291 7.21 5.14 3.38
C HIS A 291 8.11 5.38 2.15
N CYS A 292 8.22 4.38 1.28
CA CYS A 292 8.72 4.53 -0.08
C CYS A 292 7.64 4.14 -1.11
N PRO A 293 7.71 4.64 -2.35
CA PRO A 293 6.76 4.26 -3.37
C PRO A 293 6.98 2.82 -3.84
N VAL A 294 5.87 2.19 -4.21
CA VAL A 294 5.84 0.89 -4.89
C VAL A 294 5.17 1.05 -6.24
N TYR A 295 5.60 0.33 -7.26
CA TYR A 295 4.99 0.42 -8.58
C TYR A 295 4.81 -0.94 -9.26
N VAL A 296 3.87 -0.96 -10.19
CA VAL A 296 3.68 -2.02 -11.18
C VAL A 296 3.61 -1.39 -12.57
N GLU A 297 4.18 -2.08 -13.54
CA GLU A 297 4.03 -1.80 -14.97
C GLU A 297 3.14 -2.86 -15.59
N ILE A 298 2.09 -2.39 -16.26
CA ILE A 298 1.09 -3.24 -16.89
C ILE A 298 0.89 -2.76 -18.33
N ASP A 299 0.78 -3.71 -19.23
CA ASP A 299 0.39 -3.52 -20.62
C ASP A 299 -1.12 -3.43 -20.71
N PHE A 300 -1.59 -2.29 -21.17
CA PHE A 300 -2.98 -2.16 -21.59
C PHE A 300 -2.88 -1.93 -23.09
N ASP A 301 -3.37 -2.90 -23.87
CA ASP A 301 -3.38 -2.78 -25.32
C ASP A 301 -4.06 -1.46 -25.66
N VAL A 302 -3.32 -0.56 -26.29
CA VAL A 302 -3.89 0.54 -27.05
C VAL A 302 -4.37 -0.09 -28.36
N MET A 303 -5.46 -0.88 -28.33
CA MET A 303 -5.93 -1.54 -29.55
C MET A 303 -6.45 -0.50 -30.55
N ASP A 304 -5.93 -0.64 -31.76
CA ASP A 304 -6.18 0.14 -32.95
C ASP A 304 -7.08 -0.65 -33.90
N ASP A 305 -8.34 -0.25 -33.98
CA ASP A 305 -9.25 -0.41 -35.13
C ASP A 305 -9.47 0.96 -35.82
N GLY A 306 -8.47 1.85 -35.77
CA GLY A 306 -8.52 3.23 -36.24
C GLY A 306 -9.00 4.24 -35.19
N ASN A 307 -9.42 3.78 -34.00
CA ASN A 307 -9.91 4.65 -32.93
C ASN A 307 -9.24 4.39 -31.58
N ASN A 308 -8.15 5.14 -31.33
CA ASN A 308 -7.49 5.26 -30.04
C ASN A 308 -8.49 5.67 -28.91
N ILE A 309 -8.94 4.75 -28.06
CA ILE A 309 -9.93 5.05 -27.01
C ILE A 309 -9.30 5.82 -25.83
N LEU A 310 -8.05 5.51 -25.47
CA LEU A 310 -7.32 6.19 -24.38
C LEU A 310 -6.83 7.58 -24.78
N GLY A 311 -6.51 7.80 -26.06
CA GLY A 311 -6.04 9.08 -26.60
C GLY A 311 -7.08 9.92 -27.37
N LYS A 312 -8.25 9.39 -27.75
CA LYS A 312 -9.35 10.17 -28.39
C LYS A 312 -10.50 10.52 -27.45
N ARG A 313 -10.62 9.95 -26.24
CA ARG A 313 -11.38 10.64 -25.20
C ARG A 313 -10.52 11.77 -24.67
N LYS A 314 -10.48 12.87 -25.42
CA LYS A 314 -10.20 14.17 -24.81
C LYS A 314 -11.23 14.28 -23.70
N ASN A 315 -10.80 14.12 -22.45
CA ASN A 315 -11.65 14.52 -21.36
C ASN A 315 -11.92 16.01 -21.58
N ASN A 316 -13.14 16.36 -21.99
CA ASN A 316 -13.52 17.75 -21.89
C ASN A 316 -13.69 18.04 -20.40
N ILE A 317 -13.35 19.26 -19.98
CA ILE A 317 -13.44 19.64 -18.57
C ILE A 317 -14.87 19.40 -18.01
N LEU A 318 -15.87 19.40 -18.91
CA LEU A 318 -17.28 19.12 -18.63
C LEU A 318 -17.54 17.67 -18.21
N ASP A 319 -16.85 16.70 -18.81
CA ASP A 319 -17.00 15.28 -18.47
C ASP A 319 -16.53 15.01 -17.02
N PHE A 320 -15.56 15.78 -16.52
CA PHE A 320 -15.08 15.69 -15.14
C PHE A 320 -16.07 16.23 -14.10
N PHE A 321 -17.01 17.10 -14.49
CA PHE A 321 -18.02 17.66 -13.61
C PHE A 321 -19.40 17.02 -13.76
N GLY A 322 -19.54 16.01 -14.65
CA GLY A 322 -20.82 15.35 -14.89
C GLY A 322 -21.89 16.26 -15.49
N LEU A 323 -21.49 17.23 -16.34
CA LEU A 323 -22.37 18.17 -17.03
C LEU A 323 -22.61 17.78 -18.49
#